data_AF-A0A661H4N4-F1
#
_entry.id   AF-A0A661H4N4-F1
#
_cell.length_a   1.000
_cell.length_b   1.000
_cell.length_c   1.000
_cell.angle_alpha   90.00
_cell.angle_beta   90.00
_cell.angle_gamma   90.00
#
_symmetry.space_group_name_H-M   'P 1'
#
loop_
_entity.id
_entity.type
_entity.pdbx_description
1 polymer ?
#
loop_
_entity_poly.entity_id
_entity_poly.type
_entity_poly.pdbx_seq_one_letter_code
_entity_poly.pdbx_strand_id
1 'polypeptide(L)'
;MGYEVQMLVGKVHRGFGVGDDIDRDWFQLYATVDLCKPGESALDDLSNASKEKEIYTYAVMGDGDTSVIDDRYGKTLRPIPIQDALEALHSDQRRDYYRRFGWAIALLESMVQEEGGNLSVVLWGY
;
A
#
# COMPACT_ATOMS: atom_id res chain seq x y z
N MET A 1 5.67 -17.48 -11.53
CA MET A 1 6.37 -17.33 -10.24
C MET A 1 5.55 -16.39 -9.41
N GLY A 2 5.30 -16.71 -8.14
CA GLY A 2 4.55 -15.82 -7.27
C GLY A 2 5.44 -14.69 -6.78
N TYR A 3 4.99 -13.44 -6.90
CA TYR A 3 5.67 -12.28 -6.37
C TYR A 3 5.38 -12.13 -4.87
N GLU A 4 6.40 -11.83 -4.08
CA GLU A 4 6.21 -11.46 -2.67
C GLU A 4 5.64 -10.03 -2.63
N VAL A 5 4.53 -9.84 -1.91
CA VAL A 5 3.86 -8.53 -1.83
C VAL A 5 3.89 -8.08 -0.38
N GLN A 6 4.36 -6.85 -0.18
CA GLN A 6 4.24 -6.13 1.07
C GLN A 6 3.14 -5.07 0.96
N MET A 7 2.39 -4.91 2.03
CA MET A 7 1.40 -3.86 2.19
C MET A 7 2.00 -2.75 3.03
N LEU A 8 2.20 -1.60 2.40
CA LEU A 8 2.66 -0.38 3.04
C LEU A 8 1.44 0.43 3.50
N VAL A 9 1.39 0.80 4.78
CA VAL A 9 0.31 1.61 5.34
C VAL A 9 0.87 2.96 5.75
N GLY A 10 0.22 4.04 5.36
CA GLY A 10 0.76 5.37 5.55
C GLY A 10 -0.19 6.49 5.15
N LYS A 11 0.37 7.70 5.06
CA LYS A 11 -0.38 8.91 4.74
C LYS A 11 0.15 9.55 3.47
N VAL A 12 -0.76 9.97 2.60
CA VAL A 12 -0.45 10.73 1.38
C VAL A 12 -0.43 12.21 1.72
N HIS A 13 0.69 12.88 1.42
CA HIS A 13 0.86 14.32 1.53
C HIS A 13 0.85 14.95 0.14
N ARG A 14 -0.26 15.62 -0.17
CA ARG A 14 -0.53 16.17 -1.50
C ARG A 14 0.27 17.44 -1.77
N GLY A 15 0.89 17.52 -2.94
CA GLY A 15 1.64 18.72 -3.36
C GLY A 15 3.00 18.90 -2.67
N PHE A 16 3.53 17.85 -2.04
CA PHE A 16 4.86 17.82 -1.42
C PHE A 16 5.92 17.20 -2.34
N GLY A 17 5.71 17.24 -3.65
CA GLY A 17 6.72 16.80 -4.63
C GLY A 17 7.95 17.70 -4.59
N VAL A 18 9.14 17.11 -4.62
CA VAL A 18 10.44 17.82 -4.64
C VAL A 18 11.35 17.23 -5.70
N GLY A 19 12.17 18.08 -6.33
CA GLY A 19 13.11 17.64 -7.37
C GLY A 19 12.38 16.95 -8.53
N ASP A 20 12.83 15.73 -8.84
CA ASP A 20 12.29 14.89 -9.92
C ASP A 20 10.87 14.35 -9.65
N ASP A 21 10.36 14.54 -8.43
CA ASP A 21 9.05 14.05 -7.98
C ASP A 21 8.01 15.16 -7.81
N ILE A 22 8.20 16.33 -8.44
CA ILE A 22 7.31 17.49 -8.30
C ILE A 22 5.85 17.20 -8.70
N ASP A 23 5.65 16.28 -9.64
CA ASP A 23 4.33 15.86 -10.12
C ASP A 23 3.75 14.67 -9.35
N ARG A 24 4.38 14.23 -8.25
CA ARG A 24 3.94 13.12 -7.39
C ARG A 24 3.58 13.60 -5.99
N ASP A 25 2.79 12.80 -5.29
CA ASP A 25 2.50 13.04 -3.87
C ASP A 25 3.46 12.24 -2.98
N TRP A 26 3.80 12.76 -1.81
CA TRP A 26 4.70 12.06 -0.89
C TRP A 26 3.92 11.06 -0.03
N PHE A 27 4.44 9.84 0.10
CA PHE A 27 3.86 8.82 0.96
C PHE A 27 4.70 8.58 2.22
N GLN A 28 4.15 8.98 3.37
CA GLN A 28 4.75 8.77 4.68
C GLN A 28 4.35 7.40 5.23
N LEU A 29 5.31 6.48 5.31
CA LEU A 29 5.10 5.12 5.82
C LEU A 29 4.94 5.11 7.35
N TYR A 30 3.90 4.41 7.83
CA TYR A 30 3.66 4.15 9.25
C TYR A 30 3.87 2.68 9.63
N ALA A 31 3.47 1.75 8.75
CA ALA A 31 3.59 0.33 9.00
C ALA A 31 3.77 -0.46 7.71
N THR A 32 4.44 -1.61 7.81
CA THR A 32 4.60 -2.57 6.71
C THR A 32 4.10 -3.93 7.15
N VAL A 33 3.27 -4.57 6.33
CA VAL A 33 2.78 -5.93 6.54
C VAL A 33 3.17 -6.80 5.37
N ASP A 34 3.93 -7.85 5.63
CA ASP A 34 4.29 -8.82 4.59
C ASP A 34 3.11 -9.77 4.30
N LEU A 35 2.55 -9.70 3.10
CA LEU A 35 1.43 -10.54 2.68
C LEU A 35 1.87 -11.82 1.98
N CYS A 36 3.09 -11.94 1.43
CA CYS A 36 3.63 -13.13 0.73
C CYS A 36 2.72 -13.84 -0.31
N LYS A 37 1.51 -13.34 -0.63
CA LYS A 37 0.54 -14.04 -1.48
C LYS A 37 0.60 -13.48 -2.91
N PRO A 38 0.80 -14.35 -3.92
CA PRO A 38 0.97 -13.91 -5.29
C PRO A 38 -0.38 -13.82 -6.04
N GLY A 39 -0.84 -12.60 -6.30
CA GLY A 39 -1.83 -12.30 -7.35
C GLY A 39 -3.24 -12.87 -7.16
N GLU A 40 -4.18 -12.33 -7.93
CA GLU A 40 -5.62 -12.63 -7.95
C GLU A 40 -6.40 -12.31 -6.66
N SER A 41 -5.90 -11.38 -5.84
CA SER A 41 -6.62 -10.85 -4.70
C SER A 41 -7.47 -9.64 -5.09
N ALA A 42 -8.60 -9.43 -4.42
CA ALA A 42 -9.39 -8.20 -4.60
C ALA A 42 -8.54 -6.95 -4.32
N LEU A 43 -7.56 -7.09 -3.43
CA LEU A 43 -6.61 -6.02 -3.11
C LEU A 43 -5.65 -5.71 -4.28
N ASP A 44 -5.20 -6.70 -5.02
CA ASP A 44 -4.36 -6.48 -6.21
C ASP A 44 -5.16 -5.85 -7.35
N ASP A 45 -6.42 -6.29 -7.55
CA ASP A 45 -7.34 -5.68 -8.51
C ASP A 45 -7.54 -4.18 -8.22
N LEU A 46 -7.73 -3.81 -6.94
CA LEU A 46 -7.82 -2.41 -6.52
C LEU A 46 -6.54 -1.63 -6.82
N SER A 47 -5.38 -2.22 -6.53
CA SER A 47 -4.08 -1.60 -6.79
C SER A 47 -3.90 -1.31 -8.28
N ASN A 48 -4.26 -2.27 -9.15
CA ASN A 48 -4.16 -2.13 -10.60
C ASN A 48 -5.19 -1.15 -11.17
N ALA A 49 -6.36 -1.03 -10.54
CA ALA A 49 -7.44 -0.14 -10.97
C ALA A 49 -7.38 1.27 -10.36
N SER A 50 -6.48 1.52 -9.40
CA SER A 50 -6.40 2.81 -8.70
C SER A 50 -6.14 3.95 -9.68
N LYS A 51 -6.97 4.98 -9.57
CA LYS A 51 -6.85 6.23 -10.34
C LYS A 51 -6.22 7.36 -9.52
N GLU A 52 -5.80 7.06 -8.28
CA GLU A 52 -5.12 8.03 -7.45
C GLU A 52 -3.81 8.48 -8.11
N LYS A 53 -3.40 9.69 -7.74
CA LYS A 53 -2.13 10.27 -8.18
C LYS A 53 -0.97 9.37 -7.73
N GLU A 54 0.04 9.26 -8.58
CA GLU A 54 1.25 8.51 -8.29
C GLU A 54 1.97 9.11 -7.09
N ILE A 55 2.59 8.24 -6.32
CA ILE A 55 3.32 8.62 -5.11
C ILE A 55 4.79 8.27 -5.23
N TYR A 56 5.59 8.91 -4.38
CA TYR A 56 6.96 8.49 -4.10
C TYR A 56 7.13 8.26 -2.59
N THR A 57 8.06 7.37 -2.22
CA THR A 57 8.41 7.12 -0.81
C THR A 57 9.91 6.83 -0.66
N TYR A 58 10.47 7.15 0.51
CA TYR A 58 11.86 6.84 0.87
C TYR A 58 11.97 5.61 1.78
N ALA A 59 10.86 5.25 2.44
CA ALA A 59 10.89 4.36 3.59
C ALA A 59 11.19 2.90 3.24
N VAL A 60 10.95 2.53 1.98
CA VAL A 60 11.16 1.19 1.43
C VAL A 60 12.65 0.80 1.40
N MET A 61 13.55 1.76 1.13
CA MET A 61 15.00 1.50 1.07
C MET A 61 15.65 1.66 2.45
N GLY A 62 14.98 2.34 3.39
CA GLY A 62 15.48 2.58 4.75
C GLY A 62 16.67 3.54 4.84
N ASP A 63 17.08 4.14 3.71
CA ASP A 63 18.19 5.10 3.64
C ASP A 63 17.74 6.56 3.84
N GLY A 64 16.45 6.85 3.64
CA GLY A 64 15.88 8.18 3.83
C GLY A 64 16.11 9.16 2.68
N ASP A 65 16.89 8.77 1.68
CA ASP A 65 17.36 9.67 0.60
C ASP A 65 17.01 9.15 -0.81
N THR A 66 16.76 7.84 -0.98
CA THR A 66 16.41 7.28 -2.30
C THR A 66 14.90 7.29 -2.48
N SER A 67 14.40 8.14 -3.39
CA SER A 67 12.98 8.11 -3.74
C SER A 67 12.65 6.86 -4.55
N VAL A 68 11.53 6.22 -4.20
CA VAL A 68 11.00 5.02 -4.84
C VAL A 68 9.63 5.34 -5.39
N ILE A 69 9.47 5.15 -6.71
CA ILE A 69 8.22 5.40 -7.46
C ILE A 69 7.62 4.12 -8.04
N ASP A 70 8.43 3.08 -8.20
CA ASP A 70 8.04 1.77 -8.72
C ASP A 70 8.46 0.68 -7.75
N ASP A 71 7.73 -0.43 -7.74
CA ASP A 71 8.14 -1.63 -7.03
C ASP A 71 9.26 -2.40 -7.75
N ARG A 72 9.72 -3.52 -7.16
CA ARG A 72 10.82 -4.31 -7.75
C ARG A 72 10.47 -4.97 -9.09
N TYR A 73 9.21 -4.95 -9.49
CA TYR A 73 8.69 -5.50 -10.73
C TYR A 73 8.27 -4.41 -11.73
N GLY A 74 8.57 -3.14 -11.44
CA GLY A 74 8.28 -2.00 -12.32
C GLY A 74 6.82 -1.53 -12.25
N LYS A 75 6.07 -1.90 -11.22
CA LYS A 75 4.70 -1.40 -10.99
C LYS A 75 4.77 -0.08 -10.24
N THR A 76 4.20 0.96 -10.84
CA THR A 76 4.14 2.29 -10.23
C THR A 76 3.25 2.31 -8.99
N LEU A 77 3.74 2.98 -7.95
CA LEU A 77 3.07 3.07 -6.67
C LEU A 77 1.87 4.02 -6.75
N ARG A 78 0.69 3.49 -6.45
CA ARG A 78 -0.55 4.25 -6.30
C ARG A 78 -1.21 3.93 -4.96
N PRO A 79 -1.63 4.95 -4.20
CA PRO A 79 -2.32 4.72 -2.94
C PRO A 79 -3.74 4.20 -3.19
N ILE A 80 -4.21 3.41 -2.23
CA ILE A 80 -5.57 2.90 -2.12
C ILE A 80 -6.12 3.41 -0.78
N PRO A 81 -7.32 4.00 -0.74
CA PRO A 81 -7.95 4.37 0.53
C PRO A 81 -8.00 3.18 1.50
N ILE A 82 -7.73 3.42 2.79
CA ILE A 82 -7.64 2.34 3.78
C ILE A 82 -8.96 1.56 3.94
N GLN A 83 -10.11 2.21 3.74
CA GLN A 83 -11.43 1.56 3.73
C GLN A 83 -11.54 0.53 2.60
N ASP A 84 -11.20 0.92 1.38
CA ASP A 84 -11.28 0.05 0.21
C ASP A 84 -10.32 -1.15 0.36
N ALA A 85 -9.12 -0.91 0.89
CA ALA A 85 -8.15 -1.97 1.18
C ALA A 85 -8.68 -2.96 2.24
N LEU A 86 -9.33 -2.44 3.30
CA LEU A 86 -9.93 -3.26 4.36
C LEU A 86 -11.08 -4.12 3.82
N GLU A 87 -11.96 -3.55 3.00
CA GLU A 87 -13.05 -4.28 2.34
C GLU A 87 -12.53 -5.40 1.43
N ALA A 88 -11.49 -5.11 0.65
CA ALA A 88 -10.83 -6.10 -0.20
C ALA A 88 -10.20 -7.25 0.60
N LEU A 89 -9.45 -6.93 1.66
CA LEU A 89 -8.86 -7.95 2.54
C LEU A 89 -9.92 -8.84 3.19
N HIS A 90 -11.04 -8.27 3.64
CA HIS A 90 -12.16 -9.04 4.17
C HIS A 90 -12.79 -9.96 3.10
N SER A 91 -12.91 -9.48 1.86
CA SER A 91 -13.37 -10.28 0.72
C SER A 91 -12.44 -11.46 0.45
N ASP A 92 -11.14 -11.18 0.39
CA ASP A 92 -10.12 -12.19 0.15
C ASP A 92 -10.06 -13.23 1.27
N GLN A 93 -10.14 -12.79 2.53
CA GLN A 93 -10.11 -13.66 3.70
C GLN A 93 -11.34 -14.58 3.79
N ARG A 94 -12.50 -14.14 3.29
CA ARG A 94 -13.70 -14.99 3.18
C ARG A 94 -13.58 -16.02 2.06
N ARG A 95 -12.93 -15.66 0.95
CA ARG A 95 -12.73 -16.56 -0.20
C ARG A 95 -11.67 -17.62 0.09
N ASP A 96 -10.57 -17.23 0.70
CA ASP A 96 -9.47 -18.11 1.08
C ASP A 96 -8.85 -17.62 2.38
N TYR A 97 -8.97 -18.43 3.43
CA TYR A 97 -8.42 -18.08 4.73
C TYR A 97 -6.90 -18.02 4.66
N TYR A 98 -6.36 -16.83 4.86
CA TYR A 98 -4.93 -16.60 4.91
C TYR A 98 -4.53 -15.85 6.17
N ARG A 99 -3.68 -16.47 7.00
CA ARG A 99 -3.35 -15.96 8.35
C ARG A 99 -2.89 -14.51 8.36
N ARG A 100 -2.14 -14.08 7.34
CA ARG A 100 -1.57 -12.72 7.30
C ARG A 100 -2.60 -11.67 6.89
N PHE A 101 -3.65 -12.06 6.18
CA PHE A 101 -4.80 -11.15 5.96
C PHE A 101 -5.51 -10.89 7.27
N GLY A 102 -5.67 -11.89 8.14
CA GLY A 102 -6.21 -11.65 9.49
C GLY A 102 -5.40 -10.64 10.29
N TRP A 103 -4.06 -10.69 10.22
CA TRP A 103 -3.19 -9.71 10.87
C TRP A 103 -3.28 -8.32 10.23
N ALA A 104 -3.28 -8.27 8.89
CA ALA A 104 -3.45 -7.03 8.14
C ALA A 104 -4.78 -6.35 8.48
N ILE A 105 -5.89 -7.09 8.49
CA ILE A 105 -7.23 -6.61 8.86
C ILE A 105 -7.22 -6.02 10.26
N ALA A 106 -6.71 -6.75 11.26
CA ALA A 106 -6.68 -6.28 12.64
C ALA A 106 -5.86 -4.98 12.80
N LEU A 107 -4.74 -4.88 12.07
CA LEU A 107 -3.93 -3.66 12.04
C LEU A 107 -4.71 -2.49 11.40
N LEU A 108 -5.27 -2.68 10.20
CA LEU A 108 -5.98 -1.63 9.49
C LEU A 108 -7.21 -1.16 10.26
N GLU A 109 -7.97 -2.06 10.88
CA GLU A 109 -9.11 -1.70 11.74
C GLU A 109 -8.68 -0.82 12.93
N SER A 110 -7.57 -1.19 13.58
CA SER A 110 -7.00 -0.37 14.66
C SER A 110 -6.55 0.99 14.17
N MET A 111 -5.90 1.08 13.01
CA MET A 111 -5.44 2.35 12.44
C MET A 111 -6.60 3.24 11.98
N VAL A 112 -7.67 2.66 11.43
CA VAL A 112 -8.90 3.38 11.07
C VAL A 112 -9.59 3.96 12.31
N GLN A 113 -9.56 3.25 13.44
CA GLN A 113 -10.13 3.77 14.70
C GLN A 113 -9.38 5.00 15.22
N GLU A 114 -8.05 5.04 15.09
CA GLU A 114 -7.20 6.13 15.60
C GLU A 114 -7.12 7.32 14.63
N GLU A 115 -6.89 7.08 13.33
CA GLU A 115 -6.62 8.12 12.32
C GLU A 115 -7.81 8.40 11.38
N GLY A 116 -8.90 7.64 11.53
CA GLY A 116 -10.06 7.70 10.65
C GLY A 116 -9.75 7.17 9.24
N GLY A 117 -10.37 7.78 8.23
CA GLY A 117 -10.15 7.45 6.81
C GLY A 117 -9.06 8.24 6.11
N ASN A 118 -8.12 8.83 6.86
CA ASN A 118 -7.07 9.69 6.30
C ASN A 118 -5.81 8.91 5.88
N LEU A 119 -5.83 7.58 6.03
CA LEU A 119 -4.72 6.71 5.68
C LEU A 119 -4.95 6.03 4.34
N SER A 120 -3.86 5.57 3.76
CA SER A 120 -3.86 4.83 2.51
C SER A 120 -2.90 3.65 2.58
N VAL A 121 -3.15 2.70 1.71
CA VAL A 121 -2.37 1.48 1.53
C VAL A 121 -1.72 1.49 0.16
N VAL A 122 -0.50 0.98 0.07
CA VAL A 122 0.23 0.76 -1.20
C VAL A 122 0.70 -0.68 -1.21
N LEU A 123 0.46 -1.37 -2.33
CA LEU A 123 1.05 -2.68 -2.55
C LEU A 123 2.42 -2.51 -3.18
N TRP A 124 3.42 -3.11 -2.54
CA TRP A 124 4.79 -3.08 -2.99
C TRP A 124 5.24 -4.52 -3.28
N GLY A 125 5.52 -4.81 -4.55
CA GLY A 125 6.18 -6.05 -4.95
C GLY A 125 7.64 -6.05 -4.50
N TYR A 126 7.97 -7.01 -3.63
CA TYR A 126 9.28 -7.21 -3.01
C TYR A 126 10.15 -8.21 -3.78
#